data_AF-A0A5D4XQC8-F1
#
_entry.id   AF-A0A5D4XQC8-F1
#
_cell.length_a   1.000
_cell.length_b   1.000
_cell.length_c   1.000
_cell.angle_alpha   90.00
_cell.angle_beta   90.00
_cell.angle_gamma   90.00
#
_symmetry.space_group_name_H-M   'P 1'
#
loop_
_entity.id
_entity.type
_entity.pdbx_description
1 polymer ?
#
loop_
_entity_poly.entity_id
_entity_poly.type
_entity_poly.pdbx_seq_one_letter_code
_entity_poly.pdbx_strand_id
1 'polypeptide(L)'
;MPLQLQIESRSGDAAPTTVAIPLADEPGFPSDVSEALCMQALECLHASLERAKQASDDDGVSSFAFQLRSVDGDGNLVAAWSEYEFCEHAARFASLHPALHAYAVATADGAHDDRMWADSETPAGTTAMLALLKRDRAWIPAYVDFLRSCDLDHEVDQWGDMDEVVERYGWQPDTCALAAARLASCHGQHGEEQFSGWLDAGLREYLDTGEGRAGFLAAAKAEFDADGPQMRRNLEMSREAFCDDADFWVDFFAAALDEDEVEALRQHAHGRWDRARASAA
;
A
#
# COMPACT_ATOMS: atom_id res chain seq x y z
N MET A 1 -2.43 -0.75 34.85
CA MET A 1 -1.18 0.00 34.67
C MET A 1 -1.45 0.99 33.57
N PRO A 2 -1.07 2.26 33.72
CA PRO A 2 -1.38 3.27 32.71
C PRO A 2 -0.84 2.88 31.34
N LEU A 3 -1.73 2.85 30.36
CA LEU A 3 -1.38 2.70 28.96
C LEU A 3 -1.36 4.05 28.27
N GLN A 4 -0.42 4.19 27.34
CA GLN A 4 -0.31 5.37 26.51
C GLN A 4 0.06 4.99 25.08
N LEU A 5 -0.54 5.70 24.14
CA LEU A 5 -0.12 5.71 22.75
C LEU A 5 0.95 6.79 22.59
N GLN A 6 2.19 6.39 22.31
CA GLN A 6 3.25 7.33 21.96
C GLN A 6 3.29 7.46 20.43
N ILE A 7 3.15 8.69 19.95
CA ILE A 7 3.18 9.02 18.53
C ILE A 7 4.38 9.93 18.29
N GLU A 8 5.14 9.65 17.25
CA GLU A 8 6.18 10.50 16.73
C GLU A 8 5.80 10.95 15.32
N SER A 9 5.88 12.26 15.05
CA SER A 9 5.63 12.83 13.73
C SER A 9 6.66 13.88 13.36
N ARG A 10 6.98 14.00 12.07
CA ARG A 10 7.87 15.03 11.53
C ARG A 10 7.21 15.75 10.36
N SER A 11 7.45 17.05 10.26
CA SER A 11 7.06 17.91 9.14
C SER A 11 8.30 18.61 8.60
N GLY A 12 8.57 18.47 7.30
CA GLY A 12 9.79 19.01 6.67
C GLY A 12 11.07 18.62 7.41
N ASP A 13 11.98 19.59 7.55
CA ASP A 13 13.27 19.44 8.25
C ASP A 13 13.18 19.66 9.78
N ALA A 14 11.97 19.79 10.34
CA ALA A 14 11.81 20.01 11.77
C ALA A 14 12.25 18.79 12.60
N ALA A 15 12.60 19.03 13.86
CA ALA A 15 12.81 17.93 14.81
C ALA A 15 11.50 17.15 15.00
N PRO A 16 11.55 15.81 15.19
CA PRO A 16 10.36 15.02 15.49
C PRO A 16 9.62 15.55 16.71
N THR A 17 8.30 15.62 16.61
CA THR A 17 7.41 15.90 17.73
C THR A 17 6.90 14.58 18.30
N THR A 18 7.04 14.40 19.60
CA THR A 18 6.54 13.23 20.31
C THR A 18 5.36 13.60 21.20
N VAL A 19 4.25 12.89 21.07
CA VAL A 19 3.05 13.06 21.91
C VAL A 19 2.72 11.73 22.58
N ALA A 20 2.44 11.77 23.88
CA ALA A 20 1.92 10.62 24.63
C ALA A 20 0.45 10.85 24.96
N ILE A 21 -0.43 9.96 24.49
CA ILE A 21 -1.88 10.04 24.68
C ILE A 21 -2.29 8.93 25.66
N PRO A 22 -2.82 9.27 26.84
CA PRO A 22 -3.34 8.28 27.77
C PRO A 22 -4.48 7.48 27.16
N LEU A 23 -4.46 6.16 27.34
CA LEU A 23 -5.53 5.24 26.96
C LEU A 23 -6.19 4.64 28.20
N ALA A 24 -7.29 3.92 28.00
CA ALA A 24 -7.89 3.15 29.08
C ALA A 24 -6.91 2.11 29.64
N ASP A 25 -6.98 1.87 30.95
CA ASP A 25 -6.20 0.81 31.58
C ASP A 25 -6.62 -0.57 31.03
N GLU A 26 -5.65 -1.37 30.62
CA GLU A 26 -5.88 -2.75 30.16
C GLU A 26 -5.04 -3.73 31.00
N PRO A 27 -5.66 -4.47 31.94
CA PRO A 27 -4.95 -5.43 32.77
C PRO A 27 -4.28 -6.56 31.97
N GLY A 28 -4.76 -6.83 30.75
CA GLY A 28 -4.25 -7.88 29.87
C GLY A 28 -2.99 -7.51 29.08
N PHE A 29 -2.55 -6.24 29.07
CA PHE A 29 -1.34 -5.84 28.35
C PHE A 29 -0.06 -6.40 29.02
N PRO A 30 0.92 -6.92 28.25
CA PRO A 30 1.04 -6.91 26.79
C PRO A 30 0.60 -8.20 26.10
N SER A 31 -0.21 -9.04 26.73
CA SER A 31 -0.54 -10.39 26.21
C SER A 31 -1.89 -10.47 25.52
N ASP A 32 -2.88 -9.73 26.03
CA ASP A 32 -4.27 -9.81 25.60
C ASP A 32 -4.93 -8.43 25.71
N VAL A 33 -4.82 -7.65 24.64
CA VAL A 33 -5.45 -6.32 24.54
C VAL A 33 -6.85 -6.45 23.98
N SER A 34 -7.83 -5.78 24.60
CA SER A 34 -9.21 -5.85 24.14
C SER A 34 -9.42 -5.14 22.80
N GLU A 35 -10.43 -5.60 22.06
CA GLU A 35 -10.89 -4.95 20.82
C GLU A 35 -11.23 -3.46 21.05
N ALA A 36 -11.87 -3.14 22.17
CA ALA A 36 -12.27 -1.78 22.52
C ALA A 36 -11.05 -0.85 22.68
N LEU A 37 -9.97 -1.35 23.29
CA LEU A 37 -8.73 -0.59 23.42
C LEU A 37 -8.04 -0.42 22.06
N CYS A 38 -8.02 -1.46 21.23
CA CYS A 38 -7.50 -1.34 19.86
C CYS A 38 -8.28 -0.29 19.06
N MET A 39 -9.61 -0.26 19.17
CA MET A 39 -10.42 0.79 18.53
C MET A 39 -10.06 2.18 19.06
N GLN A 40 -9.99 2.35 20.39
CA GLN A 40 -9.61 3.63 21.01
C GLN A 40 -8.25 4.12 20.50
N ALA A 41 -7.27 3.21 20.40
CA ALA A 41 -5.95 3.54 19.87
C ALA A 41 -6.00 3.96 18.40
N LEU A 42 -6.74 3.24 17.53
CA LEU A 42 -6.91 3.59 16.11
C LEU A 42 -7.61 4.94 15.91
N GLU A 43 -8.62 5.25 16.73
CA GLU A 43 -9.28 6.57 16.73
C GLU A 43 -8.30 7.69 17.13
N CYS A 44 -7.48 7.43 18.15
CA CYS A 44 -6.46 8.36 18.61
C CYS A 44 -5.34 8.56 17.58
N LEU A 45 -4.96 7.52 16.84
CA LEU A 45 -4.00 7.59 15.74
C LEU A 45 -4.53 8.49 14.63
N HIS A 46 -5.74 8.23 14.13
CA HIS A 46 -6.38 9.07 13.12
C HIS A 46 -6.48 10.53 13.56
N ALA A 47 -7.01 10.79 14.75
CA ALA A 47 -7.15 12.16 15.25
C ALA A 47 -5.81 12.87 15.43
N SER A 48 -4.73 12.13 15.70
CA SER A 48 -3.39 12.72 15.84
C SER A 48 -2.72 12.96 14.50
N LEU A 49 -2.93 12.07 13.53
CA LEU A 49 -2.49 12.24 12.15
C LEU A 49 -3.14 13.47 11.52
N GLU A 50 -4.46 13.63 11.65
CA GLU A 50 -5.18 14.80 11.17
C GLU A 50 -4.71 16.10 11.83
N ARG A 51 -4.44 16.07 13.14
CA ARG A 51 -3.85 17.22 13.83
C ARG A 51 -2.43 17.54 13.35
N ALA A 52 -1.62 16.52 13.07
CA ALA A 52 -0.28 16.71 12.54
C ALA A 52 -0.34 17.35 11.14
N LYS A 53 -1.21 16.86 10.25
CA LYS A 53 -1.46 17.45 8.92
C LYS A 53 -1.95 18.90 8.99
N GLN A 54 -2.82 19.22 9.94
CA GLN A 54 -3.31 20.59 10.13
C GLN A 54 -2.26 21.53 10.73
N ALA A 55 -1.31 20.98 11.49
CA ALA A 55 -0.23 21.74 12.13
C ALA A 55 1.01 21.88 11.25
N SER A 56 1.16 21.02 10.24
CA SER A 56 2.18 21.20 9.20
C SER A 56 1.81 22.39 8.33
N ASP A 57 2.77 23.28 8.10
CA ASP A 57 2.70 24.31 7.07
C ASP A 57 2.71 23.65 5.66
N ASP A 58 3.05 24.41 4.61
CA ASP A 58 3.04 23.95 3.20
C ASP A 58 3.85 22.65 2.93
N ASP A 59 4.74 22.25 3.85
CA ASP A 59 5.60 21.07 3.72
C ASP A 59 4.93 19.73 4.11
N GLY A 60 3.74 19.74 4.73
CA GLY A 60 3.04 18.51 5.12
C GLY A 60 3.74 17.68 6.21
N VAL A 61 3.29 16.44 6.42
CA VAL A 61 3.89 15.48 7.36
C VAL A 61 4.76 14.49 6.58
N SER A 62 6.05 14.43 6.88
CA SER A 62 7.01 13.55 6.19
C SER A 62 7.16 12.20 6.87
N SER A 63 7.01 12.13 8.19
CA SER A 63 7.06 10.86 8.93
C SER A 63 6.01 10.77 10.02
N PHE A 64 5.50 9.57 10.25
CA PHE A 64 4.51 9.27 11.29
C PHE A 64 4.66 7.83 11.78
N ALA A 65 4.99 7.65 13.05
CA ALA A 65 5.18 6.36 13.69
C ALA A 65 4.55 6.33 15.08
N PHE A 66 4.24 5.14 15.59
CA PHE A 66 3.71 5.02 16.95
C PHE A 66 4.14 3.75 17.67
N GLN A 67 3.98 3.77 19.00
CA GLN A 67 4.12 2.61 19.87
C GLN A 67 3.05 2.65 20.96
N LEU A 68 2.49 1.49 21.30
CA LEU A 68 1.61 1.33 22.45
C LEU A 68 2.47 0.96 23.67
N ARG A 69 2.45 1.76 24.73
CA ARG A 69 3.34 1.62 25.89
C ARG A 69 2.56 1.47 27.18
N SER A 70 3.01 0.56 28.04
CA SER A 70 2.64 0.55 29.46
C SER A 70 3.75 1.20 30.28
N VAL A 71 3.36 2.06 31.20
CA VAL A 71 4.27 2.70 32.15
C VAL A 71 3.92 2.36 33.59
N ASP A 72 4.89 2.46 34.50
CA ASP A 72 4.66 2.39 35.94
C ASP A 72 4.17 3.75 36.49
N GLY A 73 3.95 3.82 37.82
CA GLY A 73 3.50 5.04 38.49
C GLY A 73 4.49 6.21 38.44
N ASP A 74 5.76 5.93 38.14
CA ASP A 74 6.83 6.92 37.99
C ASP A 74 7.07 7.28 36.51
N GLY A 75 6.30 6.69 35.58
CA GLY A 75 6.39 6.92 34.14
C GLY A 75 7.46 6.10 33.44
N ASN A 76 8.10 5.13 34.10
CA ASN A 76 9.09 4.27 33.46
C ASN A 76 8.42 3.25 32.56
N LEU A 77 9.06 2.93 31.44
CA LEU A 77 8.58 1.91 30.51
C LEU A 77 8.58 0.53 31.16
N VAL A 78 7.43 -0.15 31.11
CA VAL A 78 7.28 -1.53 31.59
C VAL A 78 7.19 -2.50 30.43
N ALA A 79 6.40 -2.17 29.41
CA ALA A 79 6.28 -2.94 28.18
C ALA A 79 5.85 -2.03 27.02
N ALA A 80 6.19 -2.43 25.80
CA ALA A 80 5.79 -1.73 24.58
C ALA A 80 5.40 -2.73 23.49
N TRP A 81 4.44 -2.33 22.67
CA TRP A 81 4.20 -2.90 21.36
C TRP A 81 4.62 -1.89 20.30
N SER A 82 5.41 -2.37 19.34
CA SER A 82 5.62 -1.73 18.05
C SER A 82 4.31 -1.60 17.26
N GLU A 83 4.33 -0.80 16.18
CA GLU A 83 3.24 -0.77 15.20
C GLU A 83 2.94 -2.20 14.69
N TYR A 84 3.98 -3.01 14.43
CA TYR A 84 3.87 -4.43 14.07
C TYR A 84 3.01 -5.24 15.03
N GLU A 85 3.39 -5.26 16.30
CA GLU A 85 2.67 -6.05 17.31
C GLU A 85 1.24 -5.57 17.49
N PHE A 86 1.02 -4.24 17.44
CA PHE A 86 -0.32 -3.66 17.57
C PHE A 86 -1.22 -4.03 16.38
N CYS A 87 -0.78 -3.79 15.14
CA CYS A 87 -1.57 -4.04 13.94
C CYS A 87 -1.87 -5.55 13.76
N GLU A 88 -0.89 -6.42 14.00
CA GLU A 88 -1.09 -7.87 13.99
C GLU A 88 -2.18 -8.33 14.98
N HIS A 89 -2.14 -7.77 16.19
CA HIS A 89 -3.12 -8.08 17.22
C HIS A 89 -4.51 -7.52 16.88
N ALA A 90 -4.59 -6.24 16.49
CA ALA A 90 -5.84 -5.58 16.10
C ALA A 90 -6.53 -6.29 14.92
N ALA A 91 -5.76 -6.78 13.94
CA ALA A 91 -6.29 -7.49 12.78
C ALA A 91 -6.94 -8.84 13.13
N ARG A 92 -6.81 -9.34 14.36
CA ARG A 92 -7.56 -10.52 14.83
C ARG A 92 -9.06 -10.22 14.99
N PHE A 93 -9.43 -8.96 15.15
CA PHE A 93 -10.80 -8.49 15.27
C PHE A 93 -11.30 -7.97 13.91
N ALA A 94 -12.15 -8.75 13.23
CA ALA A 94 -12.63 -8.40 11.89
C ALA A 94 -13.39 -7.05 11.84
N SER A 95 -14.04 -6.67 12.94
CA SER A 95 -14.67 -5.36 13.15
C SER A 95 -13.71 -4.18 13.07
N LEU A 96 -12.41 -4.39 13.33
CA LEU A 96 -11.38 -3.35 13.28
C LEU A 96 -10.71 -3.24 11.91
N HIS A 97 -10.96 -4.17 10.98
CA HIS A 97 -10.32 -4.13 9.66
C HIS A 97 -10.56 -2.82 8.90
N PRO A 98 -11.79 -2.25 8.86
CA PRO A 98 -12.01 -0.96 8.21
C PRO A 98 -11.23 0.19 8.85
N ALA A 99 -11.02 0.15 10.17
CA ALA A 99 -10.28 1.19 10.89
C ALA A 99 -8.76 1.08 10.65
N LEU A 100 -8.22 -0.14 10.58
CA LEU A 100 -6.83 -0.39 10.17
C LEU A 100 -6.58 0.08 8.74
N HIS A 101 -7.48 -0.28 7.81
CA HIS A 101 -7.38 0.16 6.42
C HIS A 101 -7.47 1.68 6.31
N ALA A 102 -8.42 2.31 7.00
CA ALA A 102 -8.55 3.77 7.01
C ALA A 102 -7.25 4.44 7.52
N TYR A 103 -6.60 3.85 8.52
CA TYR A 103 -5.33 4.36 9.04
C TYR A 103 -4.22 4.29 7.96
N ALA A 104 -4.08 3.16 7.27
CA ALA A 104 -3.12 3.01 6.18
C ALA A 104 -3.41 3.93 4.98
N VAL A 105 -4.69 4.21 4.70
CA VAL A 105 -5.07 5.18 3.66
C VAL A 105 -4.71 6.59 4.10
N ALA A 106 -4.98 6.96 5.36
CA ALA A 106 -4.72 8.30 5.85
C ALA A 106 -3.22 8.67 5.87
N THR A 107 -2.31 7.69 5.91
CA THR A 107 -0.87 7.92 5.81
C THR A 107 -0.38 8.16 4.38
N ALA A 108 -1.25 8.07 3.36
CA ALA A 108 -0.93 8.38 1.97
C ALA A 108 -0.79 9.89 1.71
N ASP A 109 -1.49 10.73 2.46
CA ASP A 109 -1.48 12.19 2.25
C ASP A 109 -0.37 12.87 3.08
N GLY A 110 0.88 12.56 2.77
CA GLY A 110 2.05 13.17 3.42
C GLY A 110 2.54 14.43 2.71
N ALA A 111 3.79 14.80 3.01
CA ALA A 111 4.51 15.89 2.37
C ALA A 111 4.51 15.72 0.85
N HIS A 112 4.22 16.79 0.11
CA HIS A 112 4.20 16.80 -1.37
C HIS A 112 3.29 15.75 -2.03
N ASP A 113 2.21 15.36 -1.34
CA ASP A 113 1.30 14.28 -1.74
C ASP A 113 1.97 12.89 -1.81
N ASP A 114 3.15 12.74 -1.19
CA ASP A 114 3.83 11.45 -1.02
C ASP A 114 3.37 10.76 0.26
N ARG A 115 3.40 9.43 0.28
CA ARG A 115 3.13 8.67 1.51
C ARG A 115 4.17 8.97 2.58
N MET A 116 3.70 9.14 3.82
CA MET A 116 4.55 9.36 4.98
C MET A 116 5.44 8.15 5.26
N TRP A 117 6.60 8.37 5.88
CA TRP A 117 7.49 7.30 6.31
C TRP A 117 7.28 6.93 7.79
N ALA A 118 7.31 5.65 8.13
CA ALA A 118 7.36 5.18 9.53
C ALA A 118 8.80 5.21 10.07
N ASP A 119 9.77 4.87 9.22
CA ASP A 119 11.20 4.94 9.49
C ASP A 119 11.98 5.20 8.19
N SER A 120 13.29 4.94 8.15
CA SER A 120 14.12 5.22 6.97
C SER A 120 13.89 4.28 5.78
N GLU A 121 13.15 3.19 5.96
CA GLU A 121 12.99 2.11 4.96
C GLU A 121 11.52 1.73 4.75
N THR A 122 10.63 2.07 5.70
CA THR A 122 9.24 1.61 5.74
C THR A 122 8.25 2.75 5.54
N PRO A 123 7.39 2.70 4.51
CA PRO A 123 6.24 3.58 4.39
C PRO A 123 5.24 3.39 5.54
N ALA A 124 4.70 4.49 6.06
CA ALA A 124 3.72 4.44 7.14
C ALA A 124 2.43 3.76 6.67
N GLY A 125 1.90 2.87 7.51
CA GLY A 125 0.75 2.03 7.19
C GLY A 125 1.07 0.68 6.56
N THR A 126 2.34 0.41 6.18
CA THR A 126 2.78 -0.91 5.68
C THR A 126 2.30 -2.02 6.61
N THR A 127 2.60 -1.88 7.89
CA THR A 127 2.25 -2.89 8.88
C THR A 127 0.74 -3.13 8.99
N ALA A 128 -0.07 -2.07 8.96
CA ALA A 128 -1.52 -2.22 8.99
C ALA A 128 -2.04 -2.98 7.76
N MET A 129 -1.48 -2.69 6.57
CA MET A 129 -1.85 -3.40 5.34
C MET A 129 -1.42 -4.85 5.33
N LEU A 130 -0.18 -5.16 5.75
CA LEU A 130 0.30 -6.54 5.83
C LEU A 130 -0.51 -7.34 6.87
N ALA A 131 -0.87 -6.73 8.00
CA ALA A 131 -1.71 -7.37 9.00
C ALA A 131 -3.10 -7.73 8.44
N LEU A 132 -3.69 -6.86 7.60
CA LEU A 132 -4.96 -7.15 6.90
C LEU A 132 -4.78 -8.27 5.85
N LEU A 133 -3.74 -8.17 5.02
CA LEU A 133 -3.41 -9.17 4.01
C LEU A 133 -3.20 -10.55 4.60
N LYS A 134 -2.58 -10.68 5.79
CA LYS A 134 -2.41 -11.98 6.45
C LYS A 134 -3.73 -12.61 6.90
N ARG A 135 -4.80 -11.83 7.04
CA ARG A 135 -6.14 -12.32 7.45
C ARG A 135 -6.96 -12.78 6.26
N ASP A 136 -6.99 -11.99 5.19
CA ASP A 136 -7.82 -12.27 4.03
C ASP A 136 -7.21 -11.69 2.75
N ARG A 137 -7.16 -12.50 1.70
CA ARG A 137 -6.76 -12.10 0.34
C ARG A 137 -7.68 -11.03 -0.26
N ALA A 138 -8.90 -10.87 0.26
CA ALA A 138 -9.81 -9.80 -0.15
C ALA A 138 -9.22 -8.39 0.01
N TRP A 139 -8.13 -8.25 0.79
CA TRP A 139 -7.38 -7.00 0.95
C TRP A 139 -6.30 -6.77 -0.12
N ILE A 140 -6.03 -7.71 -1.03
CA ILE A 140 -5.04 -7.54 -2.11
C ILE A 140 -5.33 -6.30 -2.98
N PRO A 141 -6.58 -6.02 -3.42
CA PRO A 141 -6.85 -4.80 -4.18
C PRO A 141 -6.48 -3.52 -3.41
N ALA A 142 -6.82 -3.46 -2.12
CA ALA A 142 -6.45 -2.33 -1.27
C ALA A 142 -4.93 -2.24 -1.04
N TYR A 143 -4.24 -3.37 -1.03
CA TYR A 143 -2.78 -3.41 -0.96
C TYR A 143 -2.12 -2.89 -2.24
N VAL A 144 -2.67 -3.20 -3.42
CA VAL A 144 -2.20 -2.60 -4.67
C VAL A 144 -2.38 -1.08 -4.64
N ASP A 145 -3.52 -0.59 -4.16
CA ASP A 145 -3.73 0.86 -4.00
C ASP A 145 -2.77 1.50 -2.99
N PHE A 146 -2.45 0.77 -1.90
CA PHE A 146 -1.40 1.17 -0.98
C PHE A 146 -0.04 1.27 -1.68
N LEU A 147 0.38 0.25 -2.43
CA LEU A 147 1.66 0.23 -3.16
C LEU A 147 1.77 1.37 -4.17
N ARG A 148 0.68 1.73 -4.86
CA ARG A 148 0.63 2.87 -5.80
C ARG A 148 0.90 4.23 -5.15
N SER A 149 0.76 4.33 -3.83
CA SER A 149 1.07 5.53 -3.07
C SER A 149 2.44 5.48 -2.41
N CYS A 150 3.16 4.36 -2.50
CA CYS A 150 4.53 4.24 -2.01
C CYS A 150 5.53 4.73 -3.07
N ASP A 151 6.66 5.24 -2.62
CA ASP A 151 7.85 5.43 -3.47
C ASP A 151 8.52 4.07 -3.67
N LEU A 152 8.14 3.37 -4.75
CA LEU A 152 8.70 2.06 -5.07
C LEU A 152 10.02 2.15 -5.84
N ASP A 153 10.46 3.34 -6.27
CA ASP A 153 11.78 3.52 -6.89
C ASP A 153 12.90 3.42 -5.84
N HIS A 154 12.54 3.54 -4.55
CA HIS A 154 13.40 3.34 -3.39
C HIS A 154 12.85 2.27 -2.44
N GLU A 155 12.18 1.24 -2.98
CA GLU A 155 11.67 0.13 -2.17
C GLU A 155 12.80 -0.67 -1.50
N VAL A 156 12.52 -1.19 -0.31
CA VAL A 156 13.46 -2.02 0.46
C VAL A 156 12.83 -3.37 0.77
N ASP A 157 11.69 -3.36 1.48
CA ASP A 157 11.03 -4.59 1.93
C ASP A 157 9.79 -4.96 1.10
N GLN A 158 9.24 -4.02 0.31
CA GLN A 158 7.97 -4.19 -0.42
C GLN A 158 8.03 -5.35 -1.42
N TRP A 159 9.19 -5.59 -2.04
CA TRP A 159 9.42 -6.79 -2.84
C TRP A 159 9.11 -8.04 -2.00
N GLY A 160 9.72 -8.17 -0.82
CA GLY A 160 9.58 -9.34 0.04
C GLY A 160 8.14 -9.52 0.52
N ASP A 161 7.47 -8.42 0.85
CA ASP A 161 6.06 -8.42 1.23
C ASP A 161 5.15 -8.97 0.12
N MET A 162 5.41 -8.60 -1.14
CA MET A 162 4.65 -9.11 -2.29
C MET A 162 4.91 -10.61 -2.51
N ASP A 163 6.15 -11.07 -2.35
CA ASP A 163 6.49 -12.49 -2.40
C ASP A 163 5.72 -13.28 -1.32
N GLU A 164 5.68 -12.78 -0.08
CA GLU A 164 4.93 -13.43 1.01
C GLU A 164 3.42 -13.54 0.70
N VAL A 165 2.84 -12.52 0.06
CA VAL A 165 1.42 -12.54 -0.37
C VAL A 165 1.17 -13.64 -1.40
N VAL A 166 2.03 -13.74 -2.42
CA VAL A 166 1.94 -14.76 -3.46
C VAL A 166 2.17 -16.15 -2.88
N GLU A 167 3.19 -16.34 -2.03
CA GLU A 167 3.47 -17.62 -1.36
C GLU A 167 2.30 -18.09 -0.49
N ARG A 168 1.66 -17.15 0.23
CA ARG A 168 0.55 -17.45 1.13
C ARG A 168 -0.71 -17.87 0.39
N TYR A 169 -1.04 -17.19 -0.71
CA TYR A 169 -2.33 -17.36 -1.39
C TYR A 169 -2.26 -18.14 -2.70
N GLY A 170 -1.05 -18.37 -3.23
CA GLY A 170 -0.82 -18.97 -4.53
C GLY A 170 -1.29 -18.08 -5.69
N TRP A 171 -1.21 -18.63 -6.90
CA TRP A 171 -1.67 -17.95 -8.12
C TRP A 171 -3.17 -18.12 -8.35
N GLN A 172 -3.84 -16.99 -8.51
CA GLN A 172 -5.29 -16.85 -8.58
C GLN A 172 -5.61 -15.42 -9.05
N PRO A 173 -6.88 -15.05 -9.34
CA PRO A 173 -7.17 -13.77 -10.00
C PRO A 173 -6.66 -12.51 -9.28
N ASP A 174 -6.67 -12.47 -7.95
CA ASP A 174 -6.22 -11.31 -7.17
C ASP A 174 -4.69 -11.19 -7.09
N THR A 175 -3.96 -12.28 -6.84
CA THR A 175 -2.49 -12.30 -6.91
C THR A 175 -1.96 -12.10 -8.33
N CYS A 176 -2.74 -12.51 -9.33
CA CYS A 176 -2.46 -12.23 -10.74
C CYS A 176 -2.64 -10.73 -11.07
N ALA A 177 -3.63 -10.07 -10.45
CA ALA A 177 -3.78 -8.62 -10.56
C ALA A 177 -2.63 -7.86 -9.87
N LEU A 178 -2.14 -8.35 -8.72
CA LEU A 178 -0.92 -7.84 -8.10
C LEU A 178 0.28 -7.96 -9.05
N ALA A 179 0.42 -9.11 -9.74
CA ALA A 179 1.50 -9.31 -10.71
C ALA A 179 1.41 -8.35 -11.92
N ALA A 180 0.20 -8.05 -12.40
CA ALA A 180 0.00 -7.06 -13.45
C ALA A 180 0.33 -5.64 -12.97
N ALA A 181 -0.11 -5.26 -11.78
CA ALA A 181 0.23 -3.97 -11.18
C ALA A 181 1.75 -3.82 -11.00
N ARG A 182 2.45 -4.90 -10.62
CA ARG A 182 3.91 -4.93 -10.45
C ARG A 182 4.69 -4.70 -11.74
N LEU A 183 4.10 -4.89 -12.93
CA LEU A 183 4.72 -4.53 -14.20
C LEU A 183 4.39 -3.11 -14.68
N ALA A 184 3.42 -2.45 -14.05
CA ALA A 184 2.93 -1.14 -14.48
C ALA A 184 2.89 -0.17 -13.29
N SER A 185 1.74 0.02 -12.65
CA SER A 185 1.55 1.08 -11.65
C SER A 185 2.39 0.91 -10.39
N CYS A 186 2.92 -0.28 -10.13
CA CYS A 186 3.73 -0.64 -8.98
C CYS A 186 5.11 -1.16 -9.41
N HIS A 187 5.63 -0.75 -10.58
CA HIS A 187 6.88 -1.24 -11.13
C HIS A 187 8.07 -1.10 -10.17
N GLY A 188 8.33 0.10 -9.67
CA GLY A 188 9.43 0.33 -8.73
C GLY A 188 10.82 -0.05 -9.25
N GLN A 189 11.78 -0.14 -8.33
CA GLN A 189 13.18 -0.45 -8.63
C GLN A 189 13.35 -1.86 -9.21
N HIS A 190 12.54 -2.80 -8.76
CA HIS A 190 12.76 -4.22 -9.01
C HIS A 190 11.58 -4.93 -9.71
N GLY A 191 10.62 -4.21 -10.30
CA GLY A 191 9.40 -4.78 -10.91
C GLY A 191 9.63 -5.90 -11.91
N GLU A 192 10.45 -5.66 -12.94
CA GLU A 192 10.77 -6.65 -13.98
C GLU A 192 11.45 -7.90 -13.41
N GLU A 193 12.45 -7.70 -12.54
CA GLU A 193 13.20 -8.78 -11.90
C GLU A 193 12.25 -9.67 -11.07
N GLN A 194 11.30 -9.06 -10.35
CA GLN A 194 10.35 -9.78 -9.50
C GLN A 194 9.39 -10.61 -10.32
N PHE A 195 8.82 -9.98 -11.34
CA PHE A 195 7.87 -10.62 -12.21
C PHE A 195 8.51 -11.82 -12.94
N SER A 196 9.76 -11.68 -13.39
CA SER A 196 10.53 -12.79 -13.95
C SER A 196 10.71 -13.93 -12.95
N GLY A 197 11.05 -13.62 -11.70
CA GLY A 197 11.09 -14.60 -10.62
C GLY A 197 9.75 -15.31 -10.38
N TRP A 198 8.64 -14.57 -10.42
CA TRP A 198 7.29 -15.11 -10.29
C TRP A 198 6.89 -16.03 -11.46
N LEU A 199 7.26 -15.69 -12.70
CA LEU A 199 7.08 -16.58 -13.85
C LEU A 199 7.74 -17.94 -13.64
N ASP A 200 8.94 -17.95 -13.06
CA ASP A 200 9.67 -19.18 -12.76
C ASP A 200 9.18 -19.87 -11.46
N ALA A 201 8.45 -19.14 -10.61
CA ALA A 201 7.88 -19.62 -9.35
C ALA A 201 6.36 -19.93 -9.43
N GLY A 202 5.87 -20.41 -10.57
CA GLY A 202 4.51 -20.93 -10.70
C GLY A 202 3.52 -20.04 -11.47
N LEU A 203 3.86 -18.76 -11.73
CA LEU A 203 2.94 -17.87 -12.44
C LEU A 203 2.75 -18.34 -13.87
N ARG A 204 3.83 -18.80 -14.54
CA ARG A 204 3.75 -19.30 -15.91
C ARG A 204 2.76 -20.46 -16.04
N GLU A 205 2.80 -21.43 -15.13
CA GLU A 205 1.85 -22.54 -15.11
C GLU A 205 0.41 -22.10 -14.90
N TYR A 206 0.19 -21.05 -14.08
CA TYR A 206 -1.13 -20.47 -13.90
C TYR A 206 -1.59 -19.73 -15.17
N LEU A 207 -0.71 -18.97 -15.82
CA LEU A 207 -1.00 -18.27 -17.07
C LEU A 207 -1.22 -19.22 -18.26
N ASP A 208 -0.67 -20.44 -18.22
CA ASP A 208 -0.95 -21.48 -19.21
C ASP A 208 -2.39 -22.03 -19.09
N THR A 209 -3.11 -21.70 -18.01
CA THR A 209 -4.54 -21.96 -17.91
C THR A 209 -5.33 -20.88 -18.66
N GLY A 210 -6.41 -21.27 -19.36
CA GLY A 210 -7.25 -20.30 -20.07
C GLY A 210 -7.89 -19.25 -19.14
N GLU A 211 -8.16 -19.61 -17.88
CA GLU A 211 -8.67 -18.69 -16.86
C GLU A 211 -7.58 -17.72 -16.40
N GLY A 212 -6.39 -18.22 -16.04
CA GLY A 212 -5.27 -17.41 -15.59
C GLY A 212 -4.81 -16.43 -16.67
N ARG A 213 -4.70 -16.89 -17.92
CA ARG A 213 -4.36 -16.05 -19.08
C ARG A 213 -5.34 -14.89 -19.25
N ALA A 214 -6.64 -15.21 -19.31
CA ALA A 214 -7.68 -14.22 -19.49
C ALA A 214 -7.75 -13.24 -18.31
N GLY A 215 -7.55 -13.75 -17.09
CA GLY A 215 -7.49 -12.94 -15.86
C GLY A 215 -6.32 -11.96 -15.87
N PHE A 216 -5.12 -12.42 -16.25
CA PHE A 216 -3.94 -11.56 -16.34
C PHE A 216 -4.09 -10.48 -17.40
N LEU A 217 -4.57 -10.83 -18.60
CA LEU A 217 -4.82 -9.85 -19.65
C LEU A 217 -5.89 -8.81 -19.24
N ALA A 218 -6.92 -9.24 -18.51
CA ALA A 218 -7.92 -8.32 -17.97
C ALA A 218 -7.33 -7.39 -16.90
N ALA A 219 -6.47 -7.91 -16.01
CA ALA A 219 -5.77 -7.10 -15.02
C ALA A 219 -4.80 -6.10 -15.68
N ALA A 220 -4.01 -6.53 -16.66
CA ALA A 220 -3.12 -5.65 -17.43
C ALA A 220 -3.89 -4.50 -18.09
N LYS A 221 -5.05 -4.79 -18.70
CA LYS A 221 -5.92 -3.73 -19.27
C LYS A 221 -6.44 -2.76 -18.21
N ALA A 222 -6.76 -3.25 -17.01
CA ALA A 222 -7.24 -2.42 -15.92
C ALA A 222 -6.16 -1.42 -15.45
N GLU A 223 -4.87 -1.78 -15.50
CA GLU A 223 -3.76 -0.86 -15.19
C GLU A 223 -3.75 0.37 -16.13
N PHE A 224 -4.06 0.18 -17.41
CA PHE A 224 -4.15 1.29 -18.38
C PHE A 224 -5.49 2.05 -18.33
N ASP A 225 -6.51 1.50 -17.67
CA ASP A 225 -7.79 2.19 -17.48
C ASP A 225 -7.84 2.97 -16.15
N ALA A 226 -6.99 2.62 -15.17
CA ALA A 226 -6.95 3.23 -13.85
C ALA A 226 -6.72 4.74 -13.92
N ASP A 227 -7.57 5.51 -13.24
CA ASP A 227 -7.51 6.98 -13.23
C ASP A 227 -6.61 7.52 -12.11
N GLY A 228 -5.37 7.02 -12.06
CA GLY A 228 -4.36 7.46 -11.10
C GLY A 228 -3.73 8.82 -11.48
N PRO A 229 -2.99 9.47 -10.55
CA PRO A 229 -2.31 10.75 -10.82
C PRO A 229 -1.39 10.70 -12.05
N GLN A 230 -0.63 9.62 -12.22
CA GLN A 230 0.24 9.42 -13.39
C GLN A 230 -0.56 9.35 -14.69
N MET A 231 -1.63 8.54 -14.73
CA MET A 231 -2.48 8.44 -15.92
C MET A 231 -3.12 9.79 -16.28
N ARG A 232 -3.57 10.57 -15.29
CA ARG A 232 -4.09 11.93 -15.53
C ARG A 232 -3.04 12.84 -16.17
N ARG A 233 -1.81 12.84 -15.67
CA ARG A 233 -0.67 13.57 -16.28
C ARG A 233 -0.41 13.09 -17.71
N ASN A 234 -0.39 11.78 -17.93
CA ASN A 234 -0.18 11.20 -19.26
C ASN A 234 -1.27 11.63 -20.26
N LEU A 235 -2.53 11.74 -19.82
CA LEU A 235 -3.64 12.17 -20.68
C LEU A 235 -3.59 13.65 -21.07
N GLU A 236 -2.80 14.48 -20.36
CA GLU A 236 -2.53 15.86 -20.73
C GLU A 236 -1.48 15.98 -21.85
N MET A 237 -0.72 14.92 -22.11
CA MET A 237 0.29 14.87 -23.17
C MET A 237 -0.34 14.82 -24.58
N SER A 238 0.48 15.04 -25.60
CA SER A 238 0.07 14.76 -26.98
C SER A 238 -0.25 13.27 -27.15
N ARG A 239 -1.11 12.93 -28.12
CA ARG A 239 -1.46 11.54 -28.40
C ARG A 239 -0.23 10.68 -28.71
N GLU A 240 0.72 11.21 -29.47
CA GLU A 240 1.97 10.53 -29.81
C GLU A 240 2.78 10.21 -28.55
N ALA A 241 3.04 11.21 -27.70
CA ALA A 241 3.83 11.00 -26.49
C ALA A 241 3.12 10.09 -25.47
N PHE A 242 1.78 10.12 -25.41
CA PHE A 242 0.99 9.14 -24.63
C PHE A 242 1.15 7.71 -25.16
N CYS A 243 1.07 7.52 -26.48
CA CYS A 243 1.24 6.21 -27.09
C CYS A 243 2.65 5.66 -26.88
N ASP A 244 3.69 6.50 -27.01
CA ASP A 244 5.08 6.12 -26.76
C ASP A 244 5.30 5.68 -25.30
N ASP A 245 4.73 6.41 -24.34
CA ASP A 245 4.77 6.04 -22.91
C ASP A 245 4.00 4.74 -22.64
N ALA A 246 2.80 4.59 -23.24
CA ALA A 246 2.02 3.37 -23.11
C ALA A 246 2.75 2.15 -23.71
N ASP A 247 3.42 2.30 -24.86
CA ASP A 247 4.20 1.23 -25.50
C ASP A 247 5.35 0.77 -24.60
N PHE A 248 6.06 1.71 -23.96
CA PHE A 248 7.10 1.38 -22.99
C PHE A 248 6.57 0.47 -21.86
N TRP A 249 5.41 0.78 -21.30
CA TRP A 249 4.81 -0.04 -20.24
C TRP A 249 4.24 -1.38 -20.75
N VAL A 250 3.67 -1.41 -21.95
CA VAL A 250 3.14 -2.63 -22.57
C VAL A 250 4.24 -3.66 -22.82
N ASP A 251 5.45 -3.23 -23.18
CA ASP A 251 6.55 -4.13 -23.50
C ASP A 251 6.96 -5.03 -22.32
N PHE A 252 6.78 -4.58 -21.07
CA PHE A 252 7.03 -5.42 -19.88
C PHE A 252 6.10 -6.64 -19.79
N PHE A 253 4.90 -6.58 -20.38
CA PHE A 253 3.96 -7.70 -20.38
C PHE A 253 4.31 -8.78 -21.42
N ALA A 254 5.23 -8.50 -22.35
CA ALA A 254 5.60 -9.44 -23.42
C ALA A 254 6.26 -10.73 -22.91
N ALA A 255 6.78 -10.75 -21.69
CA ALA A 255 7.29 -11.96 -21.05
C ALA A 255 6.19 -12.97 -20.66
N ALA A 256 4.94 -12.52 -20.54
CA ALA A 256 3.80 -13.29 -20.06
C ALA A 256 2.67 -13.45 -21.08
N LEU A 257 2.61 -12.60 -22.10
CA LEU A 257 1.58 -12.59 -23.14
C LEU A 257 2.15 -13.02 -24.49
N ASP A 258 1.29 -13.46 -25.41
CA ASP A 258 1.67 -13.73 -26.80
C ASP A 258 1.60 -12.46 -27.65
N GLU A 259 2.08 -12.54 -28.89
CA GLU A 259 2.16 -11.38 -29.79
C GLU A 259 0.78 -10.75 -30.07
N ASP A 260 -0.26 -11.57 -30.24
CA ASP A 260 -1.62 -11.10 -30.51
C ASP A 260 -2.22 -10.41 -29.27
N GLU A 261 -1.95 -10.94 -28.08
CA GLU A 261 -2.40 -10.37 -26.82
C GLU A 261 -1.66 -9.09 -26.43
N VAL A 262 -0.33 -9.02 -26.66
CA VAL A 262 0.46 -7.80 -26.49
C VAL A 262 -0.07 -6.70 -27.40
N GLU A 263 -0.34 -7.03 -28.67
CA GLU A 263 -0.93 -6.07 -29.62
C GLU A 263 -2.35 -5.65 -29.19
N ALA A 264 -3.16 -6.57 -28.68
CA ALA A 264 -4.48 -6.24 -28.14
C ALA A 264 -4.40 -5.33 -26.90
N LEU A 265 -3.41 -5.54 -26.02
CA LEU A 265 -3.15 -4.68 -24.87
C LEU A 265 -2.67 -3.29 -25.32
N ARG A 266 -1.76 -3.22 -26.30
CA ARG A 266 -1.29 -1.98 -26.92
C ARG A 266 -2.43 -1.15 -27.49
N GLN A 267 -3.30 -1.77 -28.30
CA GLN A 267 -4.48 -1.11 -28.86
C GLN A 267 -5.43 -0.60 -27.77
N HIS A 268 -5.63 -1.40 -26.71
CA HIS A 268 -6.45 -1.01 -25.56
C HIS A 268 -5.90 0.22 -24.84
N ALA A 269 -4.59 0.22 -24.56
CA ALA A 269 -3.85 1.29 -23.90
C ALA A 269 -3.88 2.57 -24.74
N HIS A 270 -3.52 2.50 -26.04
CA HIS A 270 -3.59 3.65 -26.96
C HIS A 270 -5.00 4.24 -27.03
N GLY A 271 -6.02 3.39 -27.05
CA GLY A 271 -7.41 3.83 -27.09
C GLY A 271 -7.85 4.62 -25.86
N ARG A 272 -7.13 4.53 -24.72
CA ARG A 272 -7.47 5.26 -23.48
C ARG A 272 -7.46 6.77 -23.69
N TRP A 273 -6.51 7.29 -24.48
CA TRP A 273 -6.40 8.71 -24.79
C TRP A 273 -7.64 9.20 -25.57
N ASP A 274 -8.04 8.46 -26.59
CA ASP A 274 -9.21 8.77 -27.42
C ASP A 274 -10.50 8.72 -26.56
N ARG A 275 -10.65 7.70 -25.69
CA ARG A 275 -11.79 7.56 -24.76
C ARG A 275 -11.90 8.74 -23.78
N ALA A 276 -10.77 9.25 -23.28
CA ALA A 276 -10.73 10.38 -22.36
C ALA A 276 -11.27 11.67 -23.00
N ARG A 277 -10.87 11.94 -24.25
CA ARG A 277 -11.26 13.16 -24.99
C ARG A 277 -12.70 13.11 -25.46
N ALA A 278 -13.20 11.92 -25.83
CA ALA A 278 -14.61 11.74 -26.18
C ALA A 278 -15.56 11.98 -25.00
N SER A 279 -15.12 11.69 -23.76
CA SER A 279 -15.93 11.86 -22.55
C SER A 279 -15.97 13.32 -22.06
N ALA A 280 -15.08 14.17 -22.56
CA ALA A 280 -14.96 15.59 -22.19
C ALA A 280 -15.68 16.54 -23.18
N ALA A 281 -16.23 16.01 -24.27
CA ALA A 281 -16.93 16.75 -25.32
C ALA A 281 -18.45 16.64 -25.17
#